data_AF-A0A917RCB5-F1
#
_entry.id   AF-A0A917RCB5-F1
#
_cell.length_a   1.000
_cell.length_b   1.000
_cell.length_c   1.000
_cell.angle_alpha   90.00
_cell.angle_beta   90.00
_cell.angle_gamma   90.00
#
_symmetry.space_group_name_H-M   'P 1'
#
loop_
_entity.id
_entity.type
_entity.pdbx_description
1 polymer ?
#
loop_
_entity_poly.entity_id
_entity_poly.type
_entity_poly.pdbx_seq_one_letter_code
_entity_poly.pdbx_strand_id
1 'polypeptide(L)'
;MGYGNWDHSAYRAAKAYRARRGMEDFGYTAQLREQPYDTWTVHPDLDPFGVGARECRDSADHGNSLPIAVLFDVTGSMGQVPMIMQGKLGKLHGLLKDKGYADDPQILFGGIGDADTDRVPLQMGQFESDNRMDEQLRNILLEGGGGGQKSESYELAAYFMAEHVVTDAWEKRHKKGYLFLIGDELNKPRLAARHIRAVIGDHIRSDIAVDSIYRELGQRWEVHYILPNQSSYYHDPEIAEHWRALLGQHFLRLDDPAAVCELIALTIGLSENRVDVHTGLADLRDVGSVAEAEIVGRALRAQEPRALPGGTH
;
A
#
# COMPACT_ATOMS: atom_id res chain seq x y z
N MET A 1 -19.49 2.20 6.46
CA MET A 1 -18.08 1.95 6.08
C MET A 1 -17.27 2.00 7.37
N GLY A 2 -16.25 1.15 7.53
CA GLY A 2 -15.49 1.09 8.79
C GLY A 2 -16.29 0.63 10.02
N TYR A 3 -17.27 -0.25 9.82
CA TYR A 3 -17.98 -0.93 10.91
C TYR A 3 -17.47 -2.37 11.02
N GLY A 4 -17.58 -2.96 12.21
CA GLY A 4 -17.15 -4.33 12.43
C GLY A 4 -15.67 -4.44 12.82
N ASN A 5 -15.30 -5.62 13.28
CA ASN A 5 -13.99 -5.92 13.85
C ASN A 5 -13.36 -7.09 13.12
N TRP A 6 -12.05 -7.00 12.88
CA TRP A 6 -11.27 -8.13 12.39
C TRP A 6 -11.41 -9.36 13.30
N ASP A 7 -11.71 -10.51 12.69
CA ASP A 7 -11.79 -11.81 13.33
C ASP A 7 -10.81 -12.81 12.67
N HIS A 8 -9.80 -13.23 13.43
CA HIS A 8 -8.80 -14.20 12.98
C HIS A 8 -9.39 -15.58 12.69
N SER A 9 -10.44 -15.99 13.41
CA SER A 9 -11.10 -17.27 13.21
C SER A 9 -11.89 -17.27 11.90
N ALA A 10 -12.61 -16.19 11.61
CA ALA A 10 -13.32 -15.99 10.36
C ALA A 10 -12.37 -15.97 9.17
N TYR A 11 -11.25 -15.24 9.27
CA TYR A 11 -10.21 -15.21 8.23
C TYR A 11 -9.63 -16.61 7.96
N ARG A 12 -9.24 -17.35 9.02
CA ARG A 12 -8.72 -18.71 8.89
C ARG A 12 -9.74 -19.68 8.30
N ALA A 13 -11.00 -19.57 8.71
CA ALA A 13 -12.09 -20.39 8.20
C ALA A 13 -12.36 -20.13 6.71
N ALA A 14 -12.38 -18.86 6.29
CA ALA A 14 -12.52 -18.46 4.89
C ALA A 14 -11.37 -19.00 4.05
N LYS A 15 -10.12 -18.82 4.49
CA LYS A 15 -8.92 -19.36 3.81
C LYS A 15 -8.98 -20.88 3.67
N ALA A 16 -9.32 -21.60 4.75
CA ALA A 16 -9.44 -23.05 4.73
C ALA A 16 -10.59 -23.53 3.84
N TYR A 17 -11.70 -22.79 3.80
CA TYR A 17 -12.81 -23.07 2.89
C TYR A 17 -12.38 -22.97 1.42
N ARG A 18 -11.67 -21.89 1.05
CA ARG A 18 -11.15 -21.68 -0.31
C ARG A 18 -10.20 -22.80 -0.73
N ALA A 19 -9.22 -23.12 0.12
CA ALA A 19 -8.26 -24.20 -0.12
C ALA A 19 -8.96 -25.55 -0.35
N ARG A 20 -9.98 -25.89 0.45
CA ARG A 20 -10.77 -27.13 0.26
C ARG A 20 -11.58 -27.16 -1.04
N ARG A 21 -11.96 -26.00 -1.57
CA ARG A 21 -12.73 -25.86 -2.81
C ARG A 21 -11.84 -25.67 -4.04
N GLY A 22 -10.52 -25.61 -3.88
CA GLY A 22 -9.59 -25.32 -4.98
C GLY A 22 -9.75 -23.90 -5.55
N MET A 23 -10.30 -22.97 -4.75
CA MET A 23 -10.45 -21.58 -5.16
C MET A 23 -9.13 -20.84 -4.99
N GLU A 24 -8.69 -20.14 -6.03
CA GLU A 24 -7.54 -19.24 -5.91
C GLU A 24 -7.83 -18.09 -4.93
N ASP A 25 -6.78 -17.62 -4.27
CA ASP A 25 -6.89 -16.50 -3.35
C ASP A 25 -7.35 -15.24 -4.11
N PHE A 26 -6.71 -14.88 -5.23
CA PHE A 26 -7.13 -13.79 -6.12
C PHE A 26 -8.19 -14.25 -7.13
N GLY A 27 -9.39 -14.54 -6.62
CA GLY A 27 -10.47 -15.13 -7.41
C GLY A 27 -10.89 -14.29 -8.62
N TYR A 28 -10.86 -12.97 -8.54
CA TYR A 28 -11.19 -12.11 -9.69
C TYR A 28 -10.15 -12.20 -10.81
N THR A 29 -8.87 -12.20 -10.43
CA THR A 29 -7.77 -12.44 -11.37
C THR A 29 -7.91 -13.81 -12.04
N ALA A 30 -8.20 -14.86 -11.27
CA ALA A 30 -8.39 -16.21 -11.81
C ALA A 30 -9.54 -16.25 -12.84
N GLN A 31 -10.67 -15.60 -12.53
CA GLN A 31 -11.82 -15.52 -13.41
C GLN A 31 -11.51 -14.75 -14.72
N LEU A 32 -10.81 -13.62 -14.65
CA LEU A 32 -10.47 -12.85 -15.84
C LEU A 32 -9.42 -13.54 -16.71
N ARG A 33 -8.50 -14.32 -16.12
CA ARG A 33 -7.53 -15.13 -16.89
C ARG A 33 -8.18 -16.17 -17.81
N GLU A 34 -9.42 -16.57 -17.54
CA GLU A 34 -10.21 -17.44 -18.41
C GLU A 34 -10.84 -16.69 -19.61
N GLN A 35 -10.74 -15.35 -19.63
CA GLN A 35 -11.33 -14.48 -20.64
C GLN A 35 -10.25 -13.82 -21.52
N PRO A 36 -10.59 -13.38 -22.75
CA PRO A 36 -9.68 -12.62 -23.60
C PRO A 36 -9.19 -11.33 -22.92
N TYR A 37 -7.91 -11.01 -23.07
CA TYR A 37 -7.29 -9.84 -22.42
C TYR A 37 -7.98 -8.51 -22.75
N ASP A 38 -8.55 -8.36 -23.94
CA ASP A 38 -9.27 -7.15 -24.35
C ASP A 38 -10.62 -6.95 -23.66
N THR A 39 -11.13 -7.96 -22.96
CA THR A 39 -12.35 -7.87 -22.14
C THR A 39 -12.06 -7.62 -20.66
N TRP A 40 -10.79 -7.55 -20.26
CA TRP A 40 -10.42 -7.34 -18.87
C TRP A 40 -10.84 -5.93 -18.42
N THR A 41 -11.39 -5.86 -17.23
CA THR A 41 -11.90 -4.62 -16.64
C THR A 41 -11.63 -4.63 -15.14
N VAL A 42 -11.72 -3.45 -14.52
CA VAL A 42 -11.59 -3.30 -13.07
C VAL A 42 -12.79 -3.93 -12.37
N HIS A 43 -12.56 -4.53 -11.20
CA HIS A 43 -13.66 -4.99 -10.38
C HIS A 43 -14.52 -3.78 -9.94
N PRO A 44 -15.87 -3.82 -10.02
CA PRO A 44 -16.72 -2.67 -9.70
C PRO A 44 -16.45 -2.02 -8.33
N ASP A 45 -16.18 -2.84 -7.30
CA ASP A 45 -15.88 -2.32 -5.96
C ASP A 45 -14.55 -1.54 -5.88
N LEU A 46 -13.64 -1.79 -6.82
CA LEU A 46 -12.31 -1.20 -6.92
C LEU A 46 -12.20 -0.13 -8.01
N ASP A 47 -13.27 0.15 -8.75
CA ASP A 47 -13.25 1.09 -9.87
C ASP A 47 -13.02 2.53 -9.34
N PRO A 48 -11.96 3.24 -9.77
CA PRO A 48 -11.75 4.63 -9.42
C PRO A 48 -12.60 5.60 -10.26
N PHE A 49 -13.17 5.15 -11.39
CA PHE A 49 -13.83 6.03 -12.34
C PHE A 49 -15.12 6.62 -11.78
N GLY A 50 -15.19 7.96 -11.73
CA GLY A 50 -16.36 8.68 -11.24
C GLY A 50 -16.60 8.55 -9.73
N VAL A 51 -15.63 8.03 -8.98
CA VAL A 51 -15.71 7.96 -7.52
C VAL A 51 -15.60 9.37 -6.94
N GLY A 52 -16.65 9.81 -6.23
CA GLY A 52 -16.62 11.08 -5.50
C GLY A 52 -15.59 11.07 -4.38
N ALA A 53 -15.64 10.06 -3.50
CA ALA A 53 -14.66 9.85 -2.45
C ALA A 53 -14.63 8.40 -1.97
N ARG A 54 -13.43 7.90 -1.62
CA ARG A 54 -13.24 6.80 -0.66
C ARG A 54 -13.09 7.40 0.74
N GLU A 55 -13.70 6.78 1.74
CA GLU A 55 -13.94 7.42 3.03
C GLU A 55 -13.42 6.59 4.19
N CYS A 56 -12.57 7.19 5.02
CA CYS A 56 -12.19 6.66 6.33
C CYS A 56 -12.87 7.51 7.40
N ARG A 57 -13.93 6.97 8.01
CA ARG A 57 -14.81 7.71 8.93
C ARG A 57 -14.83 7.08 10.31
N ASP A 58 -15.01 7.93 11.31
CA ASP A 58 -15.28 7.47 12.66
C ASP A 58 -16.64 6.79 12.73
N SER A 59 -16.72 5.73 13.53
CA SER A 59 -17.95 5.02 13.82
C SER A 59 -18.14 4.83 15.32
N ALA A 60 -19.28 4.29 15.74
CA ALA A 60 -19.53 3.98 17.14
C ALA A 60 -18.52 2.95 17.70
N ASP A 61 -18.07 2.02 16.84
CA ASP A 61 -17.09 1.00 17.20
C ASP A 61 -15.64 1.49 17.01
N HIS A 62 -15.41 2.50 16.15
CA HIS A 62 -14.10 3.02 15.76
C HIS A 62 -14.09 4.55 15.83
N GLY A 63 -14.00 5.10 17.05
CA GLY A 63 -14.17 6.54 17.30
C GLY A 63 -12.99 7.43 16.89
N ASN A 64 -11.81 6.83 16.67
CA ASN A 64 -10.58 7.52 16.31
C ASN A 64 -9.93 6.89 15.09
N SER A 65 -10.71 6.74 14.01
CA SER A 65 -10.27 6.09 12.77
C SER A 65 -8.88 6.57 12.32
N LEU A 66 -7.98 5.62 12.07
CA LEU A 66 -6.65 5.85 11.52
C LEU A 66 -6.61 5.32 10.08
N PRO A 67 -6.57 6.20 9.06
CA PRO A 67 -6.50 5.80 7.67
C PRO A 67 -5.12 5.26 7.31
N ILE A 68 -5.09 4.02 6.81
CA ILE A 68 -3.90 3.37 6.29
C ILE A 68 -4.22 2.90 4.86
N ALA A 69 -3.48 3.36 3.87
CA ALA A 69 -3.61 2.92 2.48
C ALA A 69 -2.37 2.13 2.09
N VAL A 70 -2.55 0.96 1.50
CA VAL A 70 -1.48 0.12 0.98
C VAL A 70 -1.75 -0.18 -0.48
N LEU A 71 -0.95 0.40 -1.36
CA LEU A 71 -1.11 0.30 -2.80
C LEU A 71 0.04 -0.50 -3.39
N PHE A 72 -0.29 -1.56 -4.12
CA PHE A 72 0.69 -2.44 -4.73
C PHE A 72 0.84 -2.14 -6.20
N ASP A 73 2.06 -2.12 -6.66
CA ASP A 73 2.36 -2.41 -8.04
C ASP A 73 1.88 -3.83 -8.38
N VAL A 74 1.05 -3.95 -9.42
CA VAL A 74 0.47 -5.21 -9.90
C VAL A 74 0.97 -5.60 -11.30
N THR A 75 2.08 -5.01 -11.73
CA THR A 75 2.79 -5.36 -12.97
C THR A 75 3.45 -6.73 -12.86
N GLY A 76 3.98 -7.21 -13.99
CA GLY A 76 4.54 -8.55 -14.11
C GLY A 76 5.64 -8.89 -13.10
N SER A 77 6.48 -7.92 -12.69
CA SER A 77 7.55 -8.14 -11.72
C SER A 77 7.04 -8.23 -10.27
N MET A 78 5.88 -7.63 -9.98
CA MET A 78 5.41 -7.36 -8.61
C MET A 78 4.21 -8.19 -8.16
N GLY A 79 3.60 -8.97 -9.07
CA GLY A 79 2.39 -9.75 -8.79
C GLY A 79 2.46 -10.72 -7.59
N GLN A 80 3.65 -11.09 -7.09
CA GLN A 80 3.81 -11.92 -5.89
C GLN A 80 3.60 -11.17 -4.57
N VAL A 81 3.90 -9.88 -4.52
CA VAL A 81 3.85 -9.10 -3.26
C VAL A 81 2.42 -9.02 -2.69
N PRO A 82 1.37 -8.71 -3.49
CA PRO A 82 -0.01 -8.73 -3.00
C PRO A 82 -0.42 -10.10 -2.43
N MET A 83 0.04 -11.19 -3.03
CA MET A 83 -0.25 -12.56 -2.57
C MET A 83 0.40 -12.87 -1.21
N ILE A 84 1.67 -12.48 -1.05
CA ILE A 84 2.40 -12.63 0.20
C ILE A 84 1.70 -11.84 1.32
N MET A 85 1.32 -10.58 1.03
CA MET A 85 0.63 -9.73 1.99
C MET A 85 -0.75 -10.27 2.37
N GLN A 86 -1.54 -10.73 1.39
CA GLN A 86 -2.84 -11.36 1.63
C GLN A 86 -2.72 -12.55 2.58
N GLY A 87 -1.67 -13.37 2.42
CA GLY A 87 -1.38 -14.49 3.32
C GLY A 87 -0.96 -14.08 4.75
N LYS A 88 -0.50 -12.84 4.93
CA LYS A 88 -0.01 -12.27 6.20
C LYS A 88 -0.91 -11.20 6.81
N LEU A 89 -2.08 -10.90 6.24
CA LEU A 89 -3.02 -9.90 6.75
C LEU A 89 -3.36 -10.10 8.23
N GLY A 90 -3.62 -11.34 8.64
CA GLY A 90 -3.91 -11.63 10.04
C GLY A 90 -2.77 -11.21 10.97
N LYS A 91 -1.52 -11.22 10.51
CA LYS A 91 -0.38 -10.78 11.33
C LYS A 91 -0.27 -9.25 11.38
N LEU A 92 -0.48 -8.56 10.25
CA LEU A 92 -0.58 -7.10 10.21
C LEU A 92 -1.62 -6.61 11.23
N HIS A 93 -2.82 -7.21 11.20
CA HIS A 93 -3.89 -6.87 12.15
C HIS A 93 -3.53 -7.15 13.60
N GLY A 94 -2.92 -8.31 13.88
CA GLY A 94 -2.48 -8.64 15.24
C GLY A 94 -1.45 -7.63 15.76
N LEU A 95 -0.53 -7.15 14.93
CA LEU A 95 0.42 -6.12 15.33
C LEU A 95 -0.25 -4.75 15.52
N LEU A 96 -1.13 -4.33 14.60
CA LEU A 96 -1.80 -3.04 14.71
C LEU A 96 -2.72 -2.98 15.93
N LYS A 97 -3.54 -4.02 16.13
CA LYS A 97 -4.59 -4.05 17.17
C LYS A 97 -4.14 -4.72 18.46
N ASP A 98 -3.67 -5.97 18.41
CA ASP A 98 -3.40 -6.75 19.63
C ASP A 98 -2.15 -6.24 20.37
N LYS A 99 -1.14 -5.76 19.64
CA LYS A 99 0.03 -5.07 20.23
C LYS A 99 -0.18 -3.57 20.43
N GLY A 100 -1.35 -3.04 20.04
CA GLY A 100 -1.73 -1.64 20.29
C GLY A 100 -0.90 -0.60 19.54
N TYR A 101 -0.37 -0.94 18.36
CA TYR A 101 0.37 0.01 17.53
C TYR A 101 -0.55 1.07 16.90
N ALA A 102 -1.86 0.80 16.79
CA ALA A 102 -2.89 1.74 16.38
C ALA A 102 -4.21 1.46 17.10
N ASP A 103 -4.99 2.50 17.42
CA ASP A 103 -6.26 2.33 18.15
C ASP A 103 -7.37 1.80 17.23
N ASP A 104 -7.68 2.51 16.15
CA ASP A 104 -8.78 2.17 15.22
C ASP A 104 -8.29 2.16 13.75
N PRO A 105 -7.39 1.23 13.37
CA PRO A 105 -6.88 1.17 12.00
C PRO A 105 -7.99 0.80 11.00
N GLN A 106 -8.17 1.61 9.97
CA GLN A 106 -8.95 1.27 8.79
C GLN A 106 -8.01 1.21 7.59
N ILE A 107 -8.02 0.08 6.88
CA ILE A 107 -7.07 -0.20 5.81
C ILE A 107 -7.78 -0.22 4.46
N LEU A 108 -7.24 0.49 3.49
CA LEU A 108 -7.60 0.42 2.08
C LEU A 108 -6.47 -0.26 1.31
N PHE A 109 -6.84 -1.21 0.44
CA PHE A 109 -5.92 -1.82 -0.53
C PHE A 109 -6.20 -1.35 -1.95
N GLY A 110 -5.15 -1.23 -2.75
CA GLY A 110 -5.27 -0.87 -4.17
C GLY A 110 -4.15 -1.45 -5.03
N GLY A 111 -4.39 -1.45 -6.34
CA GLY A 111 -3.46 -1.91 -7.36
C GLY A 111 -3.06 -0.76 -8.30
N ILE A 112 -1.79 -0.73 -8.68
CA ILE A 112 -1.17 0.26 -9.57
C ILE A 112 -0.54 -0.49 -10.73
N GLY A 113 -0.85 -0.08 -11.97
CA GLY A 113 -0.20 -0.55 -13.18
C GLY A 113 0.18 0.62 -14.09
N ASP A 114 0.29 0.34 -15.39
CA ASP A 114 0.71 1.34 -16.38
C ASP A 114 -0.49 1.92 -17.14
N ALA A 115 -0.79 3.20 -16.93
CA ALA A 115 -1.85 3.91 -17.65
C ALA A 115 -1.61 4.06 -19.16
N ASP A 116 -0.39 3.83 -19.65
CA ASP A 116 -0.09 3.84 -21.08
C ASP A 116 -0.35 2.49 -21.77
N THR A 117 -0.26 1.35 -21.06
CA THR A 117 -0.34 0.01 -21.65
C THR A 117 -1.40 -0.91 -21.06
N ASP A 118 -1.69 -0.78 -19.77
CA ASP A 118 -2.55 -1.71 -19.05
C ASP A 118 -4.04 -1.37 -19.24
N ARG A 119 -4.88 -2.40 -19.14
CA ARG A 119 -6.34 -2.26 -19.17
C ARG A 119 -6.87 -1.68 -17.87
N VAL A 120 -6.24 -2.05 -16.75
CA VAL A 120 -6.67 -1.69 -15.40
C VAL A 120 -5.49 -1.02 -14.67
N PRO A 121 -5.13 0.22 -15.04
CA PRO A 121 -3.94 0.89 -14.52
C PRO A 121 -4.08 1.39 -13.08
N LEU A 122 -5.32 1.46 -12.56
CA LEU A 122 -5.58 1.86 -11.19
C LEU A 122 -6.78 1.11 -10.62
N GLN A 123 -6.62 0.63 -9.39
CA GLN A 123 -7.65 -0.09 -8.64
C GLN A 123 -7.64 0.44 -7.20
N MET A 124 -8.77 0.93 -6.71
CA MET A 124 -8.87 1.59 -5.41
C MET A 124 -10.01 0.99 -4.61
N GLY A 125 -9.68 0.26 -3.54
CA GLY A 125 -10.66 -0.29 -2.62
C GLY A 125 -11.34 0.76 -1.75
N GLN A 126 -11.76 0.34 -0.57
CA GLN A 126 -12.38 1.19 0.43
C GLN A 126 -11.73 0.94 1.80
N PHE A 127 -11.72 1.93 2.68
CA PHE A 127 -11.24 1.75 4.05
C PHE A 127 -12.14 0.79 4.84
N GLU A 128 -11.55 -0.29 5.33
CA GLU A 128 -12.24 -1.31 6.12
C GLU A 128 -11.52 -1.62 7.43
N SER A 129 -12.30 -1.91 8.48
CA SER A 129 -11.83 -2.27 9.82
C SER A 129 -12.01 -3.76 10.14
N ASP A 130 -12.54 -4.54 9.20
CA ASP A 130 -12.93 -5.94 9.37
C ASP A 130 -12.42 -6.83 8.22
N ASN A 131 -12.84 -8.09 8.20
CA ASN A 131 -12.40 -9.08 7.22
C ASN A 131 -12.71 -8.73 5.76
N ARG A 132 -13.55 -7.72 5.45
CA ARG A 132 -13.86 -7.28 4.08
C ARG A 132 -12.62 -6.77 3.33
N MET A 133 -11.58 -6.37 4.04
CA MET A 133 -10.29 -6.05 3.42
C MET A 133 -9.62 -7.26 2.72
N ASP A 134 -9.83 -8.50 3.22
CA ASP A 134 -9.36 -9.70 2.51
C ASP A 134 -10.14 -9.85 1.21
N GLU A 135 -11.44 -9.55 1.19
CA GLU A 135 -12.24 -9.56 -0.03
C GLU A 135 -11.77 -8.52 -1.04
N GLN A 136 -11.43 -7.31 -0.60
CA GLN A 136 -10.87 -6.27 -1.47
C GLN A 136 -9.55 -6.70 -2.12
N LEU A 137 -8.61 -7.25 -1.35
CA LEU A 137 -7.36 -7.78 -1.92
C LEU A 137 -7.63 -8.83 -2.99
N ARG A 138 -8.61 -9.73 -2.76
CA ARG A 138 -8.94 -10.81 -3.69
C ARG A 138 -9.63 -10.32 -4.97
N ASN A 139 -10.22 -9.13 -4.91
CA ASN A 139 -10.82 -8.46 -6.06
C ASN A 139 -9.79 -7.71 -6.91
N ILE A 140 -8.57 -7.49 -6.40
CA ILE A 140 -7.51 -6.85 -7.19
C ILE A 140 -7.17 -7.76 -8.37
N LEU A 141 -7.20 -7.17 -9.57
CA LEU A 141 -6.72 -7.79 -10.79
C LEU A 141 -5.19 -7.67 -10.84
N LEU A 142 -4.51 -8.82 -10.73
CA LEU A 142 -3.08 -8.93 -10.98
C LEU A 142 -2.88 -9.10 -12.49
N GLU A 143 -3.00 -7.98 -13.21
CA GLU A 143 -2.94 -7.94 -14.67
C GLU A 143 -1.61 -8.51 -15.17
N GLY A 144 -0.53 -8.29 -14.42
CA GLY A 144 0.81 -8.77 -14.78
C GLY A 144 1.34 -8.12 -16.06
N GLY A 145 0.77 -6.97 -16.43
CA GLY A 145 1.21 -6.11 -17.51
C GLY A 145 2.47 -5.33 -17.12
N GLY A 146 2.48 -4.06 -17.51
CA GLY A 146 3.62 -3.15 -17.33
C GLY A 146 4.20 -2.67 -18.65
N GLY A 147 4.86 -1.53 -18.57
CA GLY A 147 5.52 -0.90 -19.70
C GLY A 147 6.88 -1.53 -20.00
N GLY A 148 7.34 -1.45 -21.25
CA GLY A 148 8.77 -1.66 -21.57
C GLY A 148 9.67 -0.51 -21.06
N GLN A 149 9.13 0.32 -20.17
CA GLN A 149 9.69 1.56 -19.64
C GLN A 149 9.90 1.32 -18.14
N LYS A 150 10.97 1.87 -17.57
CA LYS A 150 11.27 1.76 -16.12
C LYS A 150 10.44 2.78 -15.32
N SER A 151 9.13 2.78 -15.51
CA SER A 151 8.21 3.71 -14.86
C SER A 151 6.77 3.22 -14.92
N GLU A 152 6.07 3.35 -13.79
CA GLU A 152 4.67 2.98 -13.62
C GLU A 152 3.83 4.17 -13.13
N SER A 153 2.51 4.03 -13.12
CA SER A 153 1.58 5.15 -12.85
C SER A 153 1.34 5.43 -11.36
N TYR A 154 2.41 5.41 -10.55
CA TYR A 154 2.32 5.73 -9.12
C TYR A 154 1.82 7.17 -8.89
N GLU A 155 2.11 8.11 -9.80
CA GLU A 155 1.62 9.48 -9.71
C GLU A 155 0.10 9.59 -9.88
N LEU A 156 -0.51 8.68 -10.64
CA LEU A 156 -1.97 8.59 -10.79
C LEU A 156 -2.62 8.11 -9.49
N ALA A 157 -2.01 7.13 -8.83
CA ALA A 157 -2.45 6.66 -7.52
C ALA A 157 -2.30 7.75 -6.44
N ALA A 158 -1.17 8.46 -6.44
CA ALA A 158 -0.91 9.59 -5.54
C ALA A 158 -1.95 10.71 -5.73
N TYR A 159 -2.33 11.02 -6.97
CA TYR A 159 -3.39 12.00 -7.26
C TYR A 159 -4.74 11.54 -6.70
N PHE A 160 -5.12 10.27 -6.91
CA PHE A 160 -6.37 9.74 -6.36
C PHE A 160 -6.42 9.85 -4.84
N MET A 161 -5.32 9.53 -4.16
CA MET A 161 -5.21 9.64 -2.69
C MET A 161 -5.29 11.09 -2.18
N ALA A 162 -4.88 12.07 -2.98
CA ALA A 162 -4.92 13.48 -2.63
C ALA A 162 -6.34 14.09 -2.79
N GLU A 163 -7.01 13.75 -3.90
CA GLU A 163 -8.26 14.39 -4.32
C GLU A 163 -9.52 13.58 -3.94
N HIS A 164 -9.46 12.25 -3.96
CA HIS A 164 -10.63 11.37 -3.84
C HIS A 164 -10.64 10.55 -2.54
N VAL A 165 -9.86 10.95 -1.54
CA VAL A 165 -9.89 10.30 -0.23
C VAL A 165 -10.20 11.33 0.85
N VAL A 166 -11.23 11.04 1.64
CA VAL A 166 -11.65 11.89 2.75
C VAL A 166 -11.54 11.12 4.05
N THR A 167 -10.91 11.74 5.04
CA THR A 167 -10.61 11.09 6.33
C THR A 167 -11.01 11.96 7.51
N ASP A 168 -11.72 11.37 8.46
CA ASP A 168 -12.07 12.05 9.71
C ASP A 168 -10.82 12.34 10.57
N ALA A 169 -9.78 11.50 10.44
CA ALA A 169 -8.47 11.76 11.05
C ALA A 169 -7.94 13.14 10.67
N TRP A 170 -8.00 13.49 9.39
CA TRP A 170 -7.56 14.80 8.93
C TRP A 170 -8.57 15.90 9.22
N GLU A 171 -9.85 15.70 8.85
CA GLU A 171 -10.87 16.75 8.94
C GLU A 171 -11.23 17.16 10.37
N LYS A 172 -11.21 16.22 11.32
CA LYS A 172 -11.60 16.48 12.71
C LYS A 172 -10.41 16.68 13.64
N ARG A 173 -9.29 15.98 13.37
CA ARG A 173 -8.15 15.91 14.29
C ARG A 173 -6.84 16.45 13.70
N HIS A 174 -6.83 16.84 12.42
CA HIS A 174 -5.61 17.20 11.68
C HIS A 174 -4.48 16.16 11.81
N LYS A 175 -4.87 14.89 11.95
CA LYS A 175 -3.97 13.76 12.01
C LYS A 175 -3.80 13.19 10.60
N LYS A 176 -2.55 13.01 10.19
CA LYS A 176 -2.24 12.41 8.90
C LYS A 176 -2.56 10.92 8.87
N GLY A 177 -2.91 10.42 7.70
CA GLY A 177 -2.95 8.99 7.41
C GLY A 177 -1.58 8.45 7.02
N TYR A 178 -1.49 7.14 6.82
CA TYR A 178 -0.30 6.47 6.30
C TYR A 178 -0.57 5.93 4.92
N LEU A 179 0.27 6.26 3.94
CA LEU A 179 0.20 5.72 2.59
C LEU A 179 1.48 4.93 2.32
N PHE A 180 1.34 3.65 1.99
CA PHE A 180 2.45 2.79 1.57
C PHE A 180 2.27 2.45 0.09
N LEU A 181 3.17 2.97 -0.74
CA LEU A 181 3.35 2.56 -2.11
C LEU A 181 4.38 1.42 -2.13
N ILE A 182 4.04 0.27 -2.70
CA ILE A 182 4.94 -0.87 -2.79
C ILE A 182 5.18 -1.18 -4.26
N GLY A 183 6.41 -0.99 -4.72
CA GLY A 183 6.72 -1.05 -6.14
C GLY A 183 8.21 -1.10 -6.39
N ASP A 184 8.58 -1.25 -7.66
CA ASP A 184 9.96 -1.42 -8.09
C ASP A 184 10.43 -0.48 -9.20
N GLU A 185 9.62 0.50 -9.61
CA GLU A 185 9.93 1.41 -10.72
C GLU A 185 9.85 2.92 -10.35
N LEU A 186 10.01 3.80 -11.34
CA LEU A 186 9.90 5.26 -11.20
C LEU A 186 8.45 5.72 -11.38
N ASN A 187 8.13 6.96 -10.95
CA ASN A 187 6.93 7.64 -11.45
C ASN A 187 7.08 7.95 -12.95
N LYS A 188 5.97 8.13 -13.66
CA LYS A 188 6.03 8.80 -14.97
C LYS A 188 6.55 10.24 -14.78
N PRO A 189 7.22 10.87 -15.78
CA PRO A 189 7.77 12.22 -15.63
C PRO A 189 6.73 13.32 -15.31
N ARG A 190 5.46 13.06 -15.64
CA ARG A 190 4.31 13.92 -15.38
C ARG A 190 3.05 13.05 -15.29
N LEU A 191 2.07 13.49 -14.52
CA LEU A 191 0.74 12.91 -14.58
C LEU A 191 -0.02 13.51 -15.77
N ALA A 192 -0.25 12.70 -16.79
CA ALA A 192 -0.93 13.14 -18.00
C ALA A 192 -2.43 13.38 -17.74
N ALA A 193 -2.94 14.56 -18.14
CA ALA A 193 -4.36 14.88 -17.93
C ALA A 193 -5.33 13.90 -18.62
N ARG A 194 -4.86 13.23 -19.68
CA ARG A 194 -5.62 12.17 -20.36
C ARG A 194 -5.82 10.94 -19.47
N HIS A 195 -4.83 10.56 -18.65
CA HIS A 195 -4.92 9.39 -17.76
C HIS A 195 -5.90 9.69 -16.63
N ILE A 196 -5.84 10.90 -16.05
CA ILE A 196 -6.83 11.36 -15.06
C ILE A 196 -8.26 11.25 -15.62
N ARG A 197 -8.52 11.81 -16.80
CA ARG A 197 -9.85 11.77 -17.43
C ARG A 197 -10.33 10.36 -17.74
N ALA A 198 -9.43 9.49 -18.21
CA ALA A 198 -9.79 8.15 -18.65
C ALA A 198 -9.99 7.18 -17.48
N VAL A 199 -9.16 7.29 -16.44
CA VAL A 199 -9.11 6.33 -15.33
C VAL A 199 -9.93 6.81 -14.13
N ILE A 200 -9.84 8.09 -13.77
CA ILE A 200 -10.50 8.64 -12.58
C ILE A 200 -11.81 9.36 -12.96
N GLY A 201 -11.86 9.96 -14.15
CA GLY A 201 -13.05 10.66 -14.65
C GLY A 201 -13.04 12.17 -14.43
N ASP A 202 -12.00 12.70 -13.77
CA ASP A 202 -11.86 14.12 -13.47
C ASP A 202 -11.56 14.98 -14.70
N HIS A 203 -12.21 16.13 -14.80
CA HIS A 203 -12.11 17.04 -15.94
C HIS A 203 -10.92 18.02 -15.86
N ILE A 204 -9.71 17.48 -15.81
CA ILE A 204 -8.47 18.27 -15.83
C ILE A 204 -8.01 18.57 -17.26
N ARG A 205 -7.48 19.78 -17.48
CA ARG A 205 -7.06 20.28 -18.81
C ARG A 205 -5.56 20.19 -19.08
N SER A 206 -4.73 20.16 -18.04
CA SER A 206 -3.27 20.21 -18.15
C SER A 206 -2.60 19.11 -17.34
N ASP A 207 -1.46 18.64 -17.82
CA ASP A 207 -0.63 17.68 -17.08
C ASP A 207 -0.18 18.29 -15.75
N ILE A 208 0.03 17.43 -14.75
CA ILE A 208 0.42 17.82 -13.39
C ILE A 208 1.86 17.37 -13.13
N ALA A 209 2.64 18.25 -12.50
CA ALA A 209 3.99 17.93 -12.06
C ALA A 209 3.94 16.98 -10.84
N VAL A 210 4.71 15.90 -10.91
CA VAL A 210 4.71 14.84 -9.89
C VAL A 210 5.08 15.39 -8.51
N ASP A 211 6.07 16.28 -8.41
CA ASP A 211 6.46 16.90 -7.14
C ASP A 211 5.30 17.64 -6.45
N SER A 212 4.40 18.23 -7.24
CA SER A 212 3.25 18.95 -6.71
C SER A 212 2.24 18.01 -6.09
N ILE A 213 2.02 16.84 -6.70
CA ILE A 213 1.09 15.81 -6.20
C ILE A 213 1.59 15.31 -4.85
N TYR A 214 2.87 14.91 -4.75
CA TYR A 214 3.43 14.41 -3.49
C TYR A 214 3.50 15.49 -2.40
N ARG A 215 3.74 16.76 -2.77
CA ARG A 215 3.71 17.89 -1.83
C ARG A 215 2.31 18.12 -1.24
N GLU A 216 1.27 18.01 -2.07
CA GLU A 216 -0.12 18.11 -1.61
C GLU A 216 -0.53 16.91 -0.76
N LEU A 217 -0.22 15.71 -1.25
CA LEU A 217 -0.47 14.46 -0.54
C LEU A 217 0.20 14.44 0.84
N GLY A 218 1.44 14.91 0.94
CA GLY A 218 2.22 15.02 2.17
C GLY A 218 1.63 15.94 3.25
N GLN A 219 0.65 16.79 2.90
CA GLN A 219 -0.08 17.59 3.89
C GLN A 219 -0.98 16.70 4.76
N ARG A 220 -1.57 15.65 4.17
CA ARG A 220 -2.58 14.79 4.81
C ARG A 220 -2.10 13.36 5.05
N TRP A 221 -0.97 12.98 4.47
CA TRP A 221 -0.43 11.62 4.53
C TRP A 221 1.05 11.60 4.87
N GLU A 222 1.45 10.61 5.65
CA GLU A 222 2.83 10.15 5.74
C GLU A 222 3.07 9.11 4.64
N VAL A 223 3.62 9.58 3.52
CA VAL A 223 3.80 8.78 2.30
C VAL A 223 5.13 8.04 2.36
N HIS A 224 5.05 6.72 2.26
CA HIS A 224 6.17 5.80 2.25
C HIS A 224 6.22 5.03 0.94
N TYR A 225 7.43 4.83 0.42
CA TYR A 225 7.67 3.95 -0.71
C TYR A 225 8.52 2.78 -0.26
N ILE A 226 8.03 1.55 -0.45
CA ILE A 226 8.73 0.32 -0.11
C ILE A 226 9.20 -0.31 -1.42
N LEU A 227 10.52 -0.41 -1.59
CA LEU A 227 11.18 -1.12 -2.67
C LEU A 227 11.55 -2.54 -2.20
N PRO A 228 10.78 -3.59 -2.55
CA PRO A 228 11.12 -4.95 -2.20
C PRO A 228 12.21 -5.53 -3.12
N ASN A 229 13.04 -6.39 -2.57
CA ASN A 229 14.07 -7.13 -3.31
C ASN A 229 13.46 -8.31 -4.09
N GLN A 230 12.60 -8.01 -5.05
CA GLN A 230 12.05 -8.96 -6.01
C GLN A 230 12.28 -8.54 -7.48
N SER A 231 12.81 -7.33 -7.70
CA SER A 231 12.98 -6.77 -9.03
C SER A 231 14.45 -6.70 -9.47
N SER A 232 14.65 -6.61 -10.78
CA SER A 232 15.95 -6.29 -11.37
C SER A 232 16.47 -4.91 -10.98
N TYR A 233 15.61 -4.01 -10.48
CA TYR A 233 15.97 -2.64 -10.15
C TYR A 233 16.22 -2.38 -8.66
N TYR A 234 16.21 -3.40 -7.81
CA TYR A 234 16.45 -3.23 -6.36
C TYR A 234 17.75 -2.47 -6.03
N HIS A 235 18.81 -2.75 -6.80
CA HIS A 235 20.12 -2.11 -6.65
C HIS A 235 20.32 -0.88 -7.53
N ASP A 236 19.30 -0.47 -8.27
CA ASP A 236 19.38 0.66 -9.18
C ASP A 236 19.45 1.99 -8.41
N PRO A 237 20.51 2.80 -8.61
CA PRO A 237 20.67 4.06 -7.90
C PRO A 237 19.62 5.09 -8.32
N GLU A 238 19.16 5.08 -9.57
CA GLU A 238 18.21 6.07 -10.10
C GLU A 238 16.87 6.00 -9.37
N ILE A 239 16.39 4.78 -9.07
CA ILE A 239 15.15 4.57 -8.31
C ILE A 239 15.30 5.13 -6.90
N ALA A 240 16.41 4.83 -6.24
CA ALA A 240 16.65 5.31 -4.90
C ALA A 240 16.83 6.83 -4.85
N GLU A 241 17.50 7.43 -5.83
CA GLU A 241 17.68 8.88 -5.93
C GLU A 241 16.34 9.59 -6.16
N HIS A 242 15.53 9.10 -7.09
CA HIS A 242 14.20 9.63 -7.38
C HIS A 242 13.28 9.59 -6.16
N TRP A 243 13.11 8.42 -5.53
CA TRP A 243 12.20 8.29 -4.39
C TRP A 243 12.72 9.00 -3.14
N ARG A 244 14.04 9.05 -2.91
CA ARG A 244 14.61 9.85 -1.81
C ARG A 244 14.45 11.35 -2.05
N ALA A 245 14.53 11.82 -3.29
CA ALA A 245 14.30 13.23 -3.60
C ALA A 245 12.86 13.65 -3.30
N LEU A 246 11.89 12.75 -3.49
CA LEU A 246 10.47 13.01 -3.20
C LEU A 246 10.10 12.79 -1.72
N LEU A 247 10.58 11.70 -1.11
CA LEU A 247 10.07 11.19 0.17
C LEU A 247 11.11 11.19 1.31
N GLY A 248 12.37 11.50 1.02
CA GLY A 248 13.44 11.51 2.01
C GLY A 248 13.61 10.18 2.73
N GLN A 249 13.39 10.19 4.05
CA GLN A 249 13.53 9.02 4.93
C GLN A 249 12.38 8.01 4.81
N HIS A 250 11.29 8.37 4.13
CA HIS A 250 10.15 7.47 3.93
C HIS A 250 10.31 6.55 2.72
N PHE A 251 11.45 6.62 2.01
CA PHE A 251 11.85 5.61 1.04
C PHE A 251 12.54 4.43 1.73
N LEU A 252 11.88 3.28 1.80
CA LEU A 252 12.32 2.09 2.51
C LEU A 252 12.73 0.99 1.51
N ARG A 253 13.87 0.33 1.77
CA ARG A 253 14.27 -0.88 1.05
C ARG A 253 13.98 -2.10 1.90
N LEU A 254 13.40 -3.13 1.28
CA LEU A 254 12.99 -4.35 1.96
C LEU A 254 13.65 -5.57 1.32
N ASP A 255 14.59 -6.19 2.04
CA ASP A 255 15.38 -7.34 1.53
C ASP A 255 14.54 -8.58 1.22
N ASP A 256 13.39 -8.73 1.89
CA ASP A 256 12.47 -9.84 1.70
C ASP A 256 11.02 -9.32 1.78
N PRO A 257 10.23 -9.41 0.69
CA PRO A 257 8.84 -8.98 0.63
C PRO A 257 7.96 -9.69 1.67
N ALA A 258 8.36 -10.87 2.18
CA ALA A 258 7.65 -11.53 3.26
C ALA A 258 7.51 -10.62 4.48
N ALA A 259 8.46 -9.72 4.73
CA ALA A 259 8.44 -8.83 5.89
C ALA A 259 7.65 -7.52 5.69
N VAL A 260 6.89 -7.37 4.59
CA VAL A 260 6.18 -6.11 4.28
C VAL A 260 5.13 -5.74 5.32
N CYS A 261 4.35 -6.72 5.81
CA CYS A 261 3.34 -6.49 6.85
C CYS A 261 3.99 -6.04 8.17
N GLU A 262 5.08 -6.69 8.56
CA GLU A 262 5.84 -6.36 9.76
C GLU A 262 6.48 -4.98 9.66
N LEU A 263 7.02 -4.61 8.48
CA LEU A 263 7.57 -3.28 8.23
C LEU A 263 6.48 -2.21 8.36
N ILE A 264 5.34 -2.37 7.68
CA ILE A 264 4.21 -1.42 7.74
C ILE A 264 3.74 -1.24 9.19
N ALA A 265 3.49 -2.34 9.90
CA ALA A 265 3.01 -2.29 11.28
C ALA A 265 4.00 -1.56 12.19
N LEU A 266 5.30 -1.89 12.09
CA LEU A 266 6.30 -1.27 12.95
C LEU A 266 6.52 0.21 12.58
N THR A 267 6.52 0.57 11.30
CA THR A 267 6.57 1.97 10.87
C THR A 267 5.43 2.78 11.49
N ILE A 268 4.19 2.26 11.43
CA ILE A 268 3.05 2.93 12.06
C ILE A 268 3.24 3.02 13.58
N GLY A 269 3.61 1.93 14.26
CA GLY A 269 3.80 1.93 15.71
C GLY A 269 4.87 2.91 16.19
N LEU A 270 5.96 3.08 15.43
CA LEU A 270 7.01 4.06 15.68
C LEU A 270 6.49 5.49 15.48
N SER A 271 5.83 5.78 14.35
CA SER A 271 5.28 7.10 14.05
C SER A 271 4.18 7.53 15.02
N GLU A 272 3.39 6.56 15.52
CA GLU A 272 2.36 6.76 16.54
C GLU A 272 2.91 6.82 17.97
N ASN A 273 4.24 6.71 18.16
CA ASN A 273 4.92 6.67 19.46
C ASN A 273 4.35 5.59 20.40
N ARG A 274 3.89 4.47 19.85
CA ARG A 274 3.36 3.32 20.61
C ARG A 274 4.45 2.34 21.00
N VAL A 275 5.52 2.30 20.22
CA VAL A 275 6.64 1.37 20.40
C VAL A 275 7.93 2.05 19.96
N ASP A 276 9.06 1.63 20.52
CA ASP A 276 10.40 1.97 20.01
C ASP A 276 10.95 0.84 19.12
N VAL A 277 12.05 1.08 18.40
CA VAL A 277 12.62 0.08 17.47
C VAL A 277 13.00 -1.21 18.20
N HIS A 278 13.58 -1.12 19.39
CA HIS A 278 14.01 -2.30 20.14
C HIS A 278 12.82 -3.16 20.57
N THR A 279 11.84 -2.52 21.19
CA THR A 279 10.61 -3.15 21.67
C THR A 279 9.80 -3.72 20.49
N GLY A 280 9.70 -2.98 19.39
CA GLY A 280 8.96 -3.41 18.22
C GLY A 280 9.59 -4.62 17.54
N LEU A 281 10.92 -4.68 17.45
CA LEU A 281 11.63 -5.87 16.96
C LEU A 281 11.48 -7.06 17.90
N ALA A 282 11.34 -6.85 19.21
CA ALA A 282 11.03 -7.92 20.15
C ALA A 282 9.60 -8.44 19.95
N ASP A 283 8.62 -7.54 19.78
CA ASP A 283 7.23 -7.90 19.49
C ASP A 283 7.09 -8.71 18.20
N LEU A 284 7.85 -8.37 17.16
CA LEU A 284 7.91 -9.17 15.93
C LEU A 284 8.39 -10.61 16.20
N ARG A 285 9.43 -10.78 17.03
CA ARG A 285 9.91 -12.11 17.41
C ARG A 285 8.87 -12.89 18.22
N ASP A 286 8.18 -12.22 19.14
CA ASP A 286 7.14 -12.82 19.98
C ASP A 286 5.95 -13.34 19.17
N VAL A 287 5.58 -12.67 18.08
CA VAL A 287 4.52 -13.14 17.16
C VAL A 287 5.01 -14.17 16.13
N GLY A 288 6.23 -14.69 16.32
CA GLY A 288 6.84 -15.72 15.47
C GLY A 288 7.43 -15.19 14.16
N SER A 289 7.65 -13.87 14.03
CA SER A 289 8.29 -13.22 12.88
C SER A 289 9.78 -12.95 13.14
N VAL A 290 10.52 -14.00 13.53
CA VAL A 290 11.93 -13.87 13.94
C VAL A 290 12.83 -13.46 12.78
N ALA A 291 12.65 -14.06 11.61
CA ALA A 291 13.43 -13.72 10.42
C ALA A 291 13.09 -12.31 9.93
N GLU A 292 11.79 -11.97 9.90
CA GLU A 292 11.29 -10.68 9.49
C GLU A 292 11.74 -9.56 10.43
N ALA A 293 11.87 -9.80 11.74
CA ALA A 293 12.42 -8.82 12.68
C ALA A 293 13.85 -8.39 12.28
N GLU A 294 14.70 -9.31 11.85
CA GLU A 294 16.05 -8.96 11.38
C GLU A 294 16.01 -8.16 10.07
N ILE A 295 15.09 -8.50 9.16
CA ILE A 295 14.90 -7.81 7.88
C ILE A 295 14.39 -6.37 8.11
N VAL A 296 13.32 -6.21 8.89
CA VAL A 296 12.74 -4.91 9.25
C VAL A 296 13.77 -4.05 9.99
N GLY A 297 14.52 -4.66 10.91
CA GLY A 297 15.57 -3.96 11.64
C GLY A 297 16.69 -3.43 10.75
N ARG A 298 16.99 -4.06 9.60
CA ARG A 298 17.91 -3.53 8.60
C ARG A 298 17.28 -2.41 7.77
N ALA A 299 16.04 -2.60 7.32
CA ALA A 299 15.29 -1.62 6.53
C ALA A 299 15.17 -0.27 7.25
N LEU A 300 14.87 -0.29 8.56
CA LEU A 300 14.73 0.91 9.39
C LEU A 300 16.09 1.57 9.71
N ARG A 301 17.14 0.78 10.00
CA ARG A 301 18.49 1.32 10.27
C ARG A 301 19.12 2.00 9.05
N ALA A 302 18.80 1.55 7.84
CA ALA A 302 19.27 2.17 6.61
C ALA A 302 18.77 3.63 6.42
N GLN A 303 17.79 4.06 7.23
CA GLN A 303 17.26 5.43 7.24
C GLN A 303 17.96 6.36 8.23
N GLU A 304 18.74 5.83 9.17
CA GLU A 304 19.48 6.67 10.11
C GLU A 304 20.58 7.42 9.35
N PRO A 305 20.71 8.75 9.52
CA PRO A 305 21.80 9.49 8.92
C PRO A 305 23.11 8.87 9.36
N ARG A 306 23.91 8.41 8.38
CA ARG A 306 25.24 7.83 8.61
C ARG A 306 26.03 8.82 9.46
N ALA A 307 26.23 8.49 10.75
CA ALA A 307 27.02 9.32 11.64
C ALA A 307 28.36 9.60 10.95
N LEU A 308 28.67 10.89 10.74
CA LEU A 308 29.96 11.29 10.21
C LEU A 308 31.04 10.66 11.10
N PRO A 309 32.07 10.02 10.53
CA PRO A 309 33.14 9.46 11.34
C PRO A 309 33.72 10.60 12.18
N GLY A 310 33.58 10.48 13.50
CA GLY A 310 34.08 11.47 14.45
C GLY A 310 35.55 11.73 14.16
N GLY A 311 35.85 12.97 13.75
CA GLY A 311 37.21 13.42 13.57
C GLY A 311 37.93 13.27 14.89
N THR A 312 38.89 12.34 14.94
CA THR A 312 39.89 12.28 16.01
C THR A 312 40.69 13.58 15.97
N HIS A 313 40.53 14.40 17.00
CA HIS A 313 41.46 15.47 17.36
C HIS A 313 42.77 14.88 17.86
#